data_AF-A0A914EAS2-F1
#
_entry.id   AF-A0A914EAS2-F1
#
_cell.length_a   1.000
_cell.length_b   1.000
_cell.length_c   1.000
_cell.angle_alpha   90.00
_cell.angle_beta   90.00
_cell.angle_gamma   90.00
#
_symmetry.space_group_name_H-M   'P 1'
#
loop_
_entity.id
_entity.type
_entity.pdbx_description
1 polymer ?
#
loop_
_entity_poly.entity_id
_entity_poly.type
_entity_poly.pdbx_seq_one_letter_code
_entity_poly.pdbx_strand_id
1 'polypeptide(L)'
;MAGLGLINGLKACDHCQGHRQVRHNRHFVDPVTRYHTQNIERKNGEFKVFMREKKRIHDNQLLSHIAEFLWRERFDHRNGEDVFYNFWSQVAVIYPCTM
;
A
#
# COMPACT_ATOMS: atom_id res chain seq x y z
N MET A 1 -6.74 23.18 -23.14
CA MET A 1 -7.80 22.17 -22.95
C MET A 1 -7.41 21.29 -21.77
N ALA A 2 -8.36 21.09 -20.87
CA ALA A 2 -8.18 20.67 -19.48
C ALA A 2 -7.61 19.24 -19.33
N GLY A 3 -6.74 19.05 -18.33
CA GLY A 3 -6.14 17.76 -17.98
C GLY A 3 -6.04 17.57 -16.48
N LEU A 4 -7.22 17.41 -15.85
CA LEU A 4 -7.49 16.66 -14.62
C LEU A 4 -6.43 16.70 -13.49
N GLY A 5 -6.65 17.67 -12.60
CA GLY A 5 -6.73 17.46 -11.15
C GLY A 5 -5.78 16.44 -10.53
N LEU A 6 -4.67 16.96 -10.01
CA LEU A 6 -3.93 16.38 -8.89
C LEU A 6 -4.93 15.94 -7.81
N ILE A 7 -5.01 14.63 -7.58
CA ILE A 7 -5.70 14.07 -6.42
C ILE A 7 -4.99 14.60 -5.17
N ASN A 8 -5.75 15.38 -4.41
CA ASN A 8 -5.35 16.16 -3.26
C ASN A 8 -4.57 15.35 -2.21
N GLY A 9 -3.42 15.88 -1.76
CA GLY A 9 -3.00 15.78 -0.37
C GLY A 9 -1.81 14.88 0.00
N LEU A 10 -1.28 14.07 -0.92
CA LEU A 10 -0.02 13.36 -0.64
C LEU A 10 1.15 14.28 -1.03
N LYS A 11 1.79 14.91 -0.03
CA LYS A 11 3.08 15.59 -0.24
C LYS A 11 4.01 14.59 -0.92
N ALA A 12 4.54 14.97 -2.09
CA ALA A 12 5.62 14.25 -2.72
C ALA A 12 6.73 14.07 -1.68
N CYS A 13 7.04 12.81 -1.34
CA CYS A 13 8.11 12.52 -0.40
C CYS A 13 9.43 12.88 -1.08
N ASP A 14 10.25 13.71 -0.44
CA ASP A 14 11.56 14.16 -0.96
C ASP A 14 12.55 13.01 -1.19
N HIS A 15 12.20 11.77 -0.81
CA HIS A 15 12.94 10.54 -1.10
C HIS A 15 12.38 9.75 -2.30
N CYS A 16 11.33 10.23 -2.96
CA CYS A 16 10.77 9.66 -4.19
C CYS A 16 11.64 10.04 -5.39
N GLN A 17 12.87 9.53 -5.46
CA GLN A 17 13.71 9.66 -6.65
C GLN A 17 13.03 8.95 -7.83
N GLY A 18 12.39 9.74 -8.69
CA GLY A 18 11.92 9.37 -10.02
C GLY A 18 10.71 8.44 -10.05
N HIS A 19 9.53 8.98 -10.42
CA HIS A 19 8.45 8.14 -10.91
C HIS A 19 8.90 7.46 -12.20
N ARG A 20 9.02 6.13 -12.17
CA ARG A 20 9.37 5.32 -13.33
C ARG A 20 8.11 4.86 -14.03
N GLN A 21 8.07 4.99 -15.35
CA GLN A 21 6.92 4.65 -16.15
C GLN A 21 7.27 3.55 -17.14
N VAL A 22 6.41 2.54 -17.25
CA VAL A 22 6.49 1.50 -18.28
C VAL A 22 5.38 1.74 -19.29
N ARG A 23 5.73 1.79 -20.58
CA ARG A 23 4.77 1.92 -21.68
C ARG A 23 4.21 0.54 -22.07
N HIS A 24 3.21 0.06 -21.34
CA HIS A 24 2.58 -1.25 -21.52
C HIS A 24 1.99 -1.52 -22.91
N ASN A 25 1.63 -0.48 -23.67
CA ASN A 25 1.16 -0.63 -25.06
C ASN A 25 2.29 -1.05 -26.03
N ARG A 26 3.57 -0.91 -25.63
CA ARG A 26 4.72 -1.27 -26.48
C ARG A 26 5.55 -2.37 -25.86
N HIS A 27 5.83 -2.26 -24.57
CA HIS A 27 6.65 -3.24 -23.85
C HIS A 27 6.10 -3.45 -22.43
N PHE A 28 5.95 -4.72 -22.05
CA PHE A 28 5.54 -5.13 -20.70
C PHE A 28 6.66 -4.93 -19.65
N VAL A 29 7.90 -4.92 -20.12
CA VAL A 29 9.11 -4.59 -19.37
C VAL A 29 9.85 -3.54 -20.17
N ASP A 30 10.27 -2.44 -19.56
CA ASP A 30 11.06 -1.42 -20.25
C ASP A 30 12.36 -2.06 -20.78
N PRO A 31 12.64 -2.00 -22.10
CA PRO A 31 13.76 -2.73 -22.69
C PRO A 31 15.13 -2.15 -22.32
N VAL A 32 15.20 -0.87 -21.95
CA VAL A 32 16.46 -0.17 -21.62
C VAL A 32 16.78 -0.32 -20.15
N THR A 33 15.79 -0.04 -19.31
CA THR A 33 15.95 0.02 -17.85
C THR A 33 15.54 -1.27 -17.15
N ARG A 34 14.91 -2.20 -17.87
CA ARG A 34 14.34 -3.46 -17.35
C ARG A 34 13.27 -3.25 -16.27
N TYR A 35 12.73 -2.05 -16.11
CA TYR A 35 11.67 -1.78 -15.16
C TYR A 35 10.36 -2.46 -15.57
N HIS A 36 9.65 -2.97 -14.58
CA HIS A 36 8.35 -3.60 -14.76
C HIS A 36 7.43 -3.25 -13.58
N THR A 37 6.12 -3.32 -13.80
CA THR A 37 5.10 -3.05 -12.77
C THR A 37 4.54 -4.31 -12.12
N GLN A 38 5.03 -5.50 -12.50
CA GLN A 38 4.48 -6.79 -12.03
C GLN A 38 4.33 -6.88 -10.50
N ASN A 39 5.30 -6.36 -9.73
CA ASN A 39 5.22 -6.37 -8.27
C ASN A 39 4.07 -5.50 -7.75
N ILE A 40 3.87 -4.33 -8.36
CA ILE A 40 2.77 -3.40 -8.04
C ILE A 40 1.43 -4.01 -8.44
N GLU A 41 1.35 -4.65 -9.62
CA GLU A 41 0.16 -5.32 -10.12
C GLU A 41 -0.26 -6.51 -9.24
N ARG A 42 0.71 -7.35 -8.86
CA ARG A 42 0.50 -8.45 -7.91
C ARG A 42 -0.03 -7.92 -6.58
N LYS A 43 0.61 -6.88 -6.03
CA LYS A 43 0.22 -6.24 -4.78
C LYS A 43 -1.21 -5.68 -4.83
N ASN A 44 -1.57 -5.03 -5.94
CA ASN A 44 -2.92 -4.54 -6.18
C ASN A 44 -3.94 -5.70 -6.29
N GLY A 45 -3.54 -6.83 -6.85
CA GLY A 45 -4.35 -8.06 -6.90
C GLY A 45 -4.64 -8.60 -5.49
N GLU A 46 -3.62 -8.74 -4.67
CA GLU A 46 -3.72 -9.16 -3.25
C GLU A 46 -4.63 -8.22 -2.45
N PHE A 47 -4.43 -6.90 -2.59
CA PHE A 47 -5.28 -5.90 -1.92
C PHE A 47 -6.75 -6.02 -2.35
N LYS A 48 -7.03 -6.22 -3.65
CA LYS A 48 -8.41 -6.42 -4.13
C LYS A 48 -9.06 -7.67 -3.55
N VAL A 49 -8.31 -8.75 -3.29
CA VAL A 49 -8.82 -9.94 -2.60
C VAL A 49 -9.23 -9.59 -1.18
N PHE A 50 -8.31 -8.98 -0.42
CA PHE A 50 -8.54 -8.52 0.96
C PHE A 50 -9.76 -7.59 1.08
N MET A 51 -9.93 -6.67 0.13
CA MET A 51 -11.07 -5.75 0.12
C MET A 51 -12.40 -6.43 -0.17
N ARG A 52 -12.43 -7.49 -0.99
CA ARG A 52 -13.66 -8.25 -1.27
C ARG A 52 -14.18 -8.97 -0.02
N GLU A 53 -13.29 -9.43 0.85
CA GLU A 53 -13.66 -10.09 2.10
C GLU A 53 -14.40 -9.14 3.06
N LYS A 54 -14.06 -7.84 3.04
CA LYS A 54 -14.59 -6.83 3.96
C LYS A 54 -15.99 -6.29 3.64
N LYS A 55 -16.66 -6.77 2.59
CA LYS A 55 -18.05 -6.45 2.17
C LYS A 55 -18.47 -4.97 2.34
N ARG A 56 -18.48 -4.23 1.22
CA ARG A 56 -18.86 -2.79 1.12
C ARG A 56 -18.03 -1.88 2.02
N ILE A 57 -17.24 -1.04 1.37
CA ILE A 57 -16.37 -0.07 2.03
C ILE A 57 -16.85 1.32 1.62
N HIS A 58 -16.97 2.21 2.60
CA HIS A 58 -17.22 3.62 2.33
C HIS A 58 -15.93 4.27 1.83
N ASP A 59 -16.02 5.19 0.85
CA ASP A 59 -14.84 5.83 0.25
C ASP A 59 -13.92 6.51 1.28
N ASN A 60 -14.49 7.01 2.38
CA ASN A 60 -13.73 7.61 3.48
C ASN A 60 -12.90 6.61 4.30
N GLN A 61 -13.13 5.30 4.17
CA GLN A 61 -12.41 4.24 4.86
C GLN A 61 -11.32 3.58 4.01
N LEU A 62 -11.23 3.93 2.71
CA LEU A 62 -10.27 3.32 1.80
C LEU A 62 -8.83 3.43 2.29
N LEU A 63 -8.41 4.61 2.75
CA LEU A 63 -7.06 4.83 3.28
C LEU A 63 -6.79 3.98 4.53
N SER A 64 -7.78 3.85 5.42
CA SER A 64 -7.67 3.00 6.61
C SER A 64 -7.50 1.53 6.25
N HIS A 65 -8.22 1.04 5.22
CA HIS A 65 -8.05 -0.34 4.76
C HIS A 65 -6.74 -0.59 4.03
N ILE A 66 -6.23 0.39 3.27
CA ILE A 66 -4.88 0.31 2.70
C ILE A 66 -3.85 0.24 3.82
N ALA A 67 -3.97 1.07 4.85
CA ALA A 67 -3.08 1.06 6.00
C ALA A 67 -3.14 -0.28 6.76
N GLU A 68 -4.34 -0.81 6.99
CA GLU A 68 -4.53 -2.13 7.61
C GLU A 68 -3.89 -3.24 6.78
N PHE A 69 -4.10 -3.26 5.46
CA PHE A 69 -3.52 -4.25 4.56
C PHE A 69 -1.99 -4.25 4.60
N LEU A 70 -1.38 -3.07 4.48
CA LEU A 70 0.08 -2.92 4.53
C LEU A 70 0.64 -3.26 5.91
N TRP A 71 -0.08 -2.92 6.98
CA TRP A 71 0.30 -3.27 8.34
C TRP A 71 0.28 -4.78 8.56
N ARG A 72 -0.78 -5.47 8.11
CA ARG A 72 -0.88 -6.93 8.19
C ARG A 72 0.20 -7.61 7.37
N GLU A 73 0.48 -7.14 6.16
CA GLU A 73 1.56 -7.70 5.34
C GLU A 73 2.92 -7.64 6.07
N ARG A 74 3.17 -6.56 6.81
CA ARG A 74 4.46 -6.31 7.48
C ARG A 74 4.58 -6.98 8.85
N PHE A 75 3.48 -7.14 9.58
CA PHE A 75 3.53 -7.49 11.00
C PHE A 75 2.64 -8.68 11.38
N ASP A 76 1.79 -9.17 10.48
CA ASP A 76 0.82 -10.23 10.73
C ASP A 76 1.18 -11.51 9.94
N HIS A 77 2.41 -12.01 10.15
CA HIS A 77 2.94 -13.18 9.42
C HIS A 77 2.40 -14.54 9.90
N ARG A 78 1.60 -14.58 10.97
CA ARG A 78 1.12 -15.82 11.62
C ARG A 78 -0.39 -16.01 11.43
N ASN A 79 -0.89 -15.78 10.21
CA ASN A 79 -2.28 -16.02 9.82
C ASN A 79 -3.35 -15.45 10.78
N GLY A 80 -3.06 -14.34 11.45
CA GLY A 80 -4.00 -13.67 12.33
C GLY A 80 -4.18 -14.28 13.73
N GLU A 81 -3.35 -15.22 14.15
CA GLU A 81 -3.46 -15.80 15.51
C GLU A 81 -3.14 -14.78 16.62
N ASP A 82 -2.25 -13.82 16.33
CA ASP A 82 -1.73 -12.85 17.30
C ASP A 82 -1.91 -11.38 16.86
N VAL A 83 -2.91 -11.08 16.01
CA VAL A 83 -3.11 -9.71 15.45
C VAL A 83 -3.10 -8.64 16.53
N PHE A 84 -3.87 -8.86 17.59
CA PHE A 84 -3.98 -7.90 18.69
C PHE A 84 -2.66 -7.74 19.45
N TYR A 85 -1.96 -8.84 19.70
CA TYR A 85 -0.65 -8.80 20.37
C TYR A 85 0.39 -8.07 19.52
N ASN A 86 0.44 -8.37 18.21
CA ASN A 86 1.34 -7.70 17.28
C ASN A 86 1.01 -6.20 17.20
N PHE A 87 -0.26 -5.82 17.19
CA PHE A 87 -0.67 -4.42 17.24
C PHE A 87 -0.16 -3.72 18.51
N TRP A 88 -0.46 -4.27 19.68
CA TRP A 88 -0.07 -3.66 20.95
C TRP A 88 1.44 -3.63 21.16
N SER A 89 2.18 -4.64 20.68
CA SER A 89 3.64 -4.61 20.75
C SER A 89 4.23 -3.44 19.94
N GLN A 90 3.68 -3.13 18.76
CA GLN A 90 4.09 -1.96 17.99
C GLN A 90 3.71 -0.64 18.69
N VAL A 91 2.51 -0.56 19.27
CA VAL A 91 2.07 0.62 20.03
C VAL A 91 3.00 0.87 21.21
N ALA A 92 3.38 -0.18 21.95
CA ALA A 92 4.29 -0.08 23.09
C ALA A 92 5.70 0.39 22.70
N VAL A 93 6.17 0.05 21.50
CA VAL A 93 7.45 0.56 20.96
C VAL A 93 7.38 2.06 20.66
N ILE A 94 6.25 2.54 20.13
CA ILE A 94 6.07 3.95 19.77
C ILE A 94 5.78 4.81 21.01
N TYR A 95 5.03 4.27 21.96
CA TYR A 95 4.63 4.93 23.20
C TYR A 95 5.12 4.11 24.40
N PRO A 96 6.43 4.14 24.70
CA PRO A 96 6.96 3.42 25.85
C PRO A 96 6.42 4.05 27.13
N CYS A 97 5.92 3.21 28.04
CA CYS A 97 5.57 3.66 29.39
C CYS A 97 6.88 3.92 30.16
N THR A 98 7.35 5.15 30.15
CA THR A 98 8.40 5.58 31.09
C THR A 98 7.77 5.74 32.47
N MET A 99 8.14 4.85 33.40
CA MET A 99 7.95 5.12 34.83
C MET A 99 8.99 6.11 35.33
#